data_AF-A0A9Q0FIU7-F1
#
_entry.id   AF-A0A9Q0FIU7-F1
#
_cell.length_a   1.000
_cell.length_b   1.000
_cell.length_c   1.000
_cell.angle_alpha   90.00
_cell.angle_beta   90.00
_cell.angle_gamma   90.00
#
_symmetry.space_group_name_H-M   'P 1'
#
loop_
_entity.id
_entity.type
_entity.pdbx_description
1 polymer ?
#
loop_
_entity_poly.entity_id
_entity_poly.type
_entity_poly.pdbx_seq_one_letter_code
_entity_poly.pdbx_strand_id
1 'polypeptide(L)'
;MAVLLDDIVQSIELWLKLIRKPQPYVDPNLDPVLLVPGIAGSILKAVDNENGLKEERVWVRILAADYKFRTKLWSRFDPSTGRTESLDRKTSITVPQDRYGLHAIDVLDPDLIIGRDCVYYFHDMIVEMIK
;
A
#
# COMPACT_ATOMS: atom_id res chain seq x y z
N MET A 1 -7.16 -9.08 11.12
CA MET A 1 -8.15 -10.15 11.43
C MET A 1 -8.12 -11.30 10.43
N ALA A 2 -7.97 -11.04 9.11
CA ALA A 2 -7.80 -12.12 8.11
C ALA A 2 -6.55 -12.99 8.33
N VAL A 3 -5.41 -12.38 8.67
CA VAL A 3 -4.13 -13.08 8.93
C VAL A 3 -4.27 -14.15 10.03
N LEU A 4 -5.05 -13.88 11.08
CA LEU A 4 -5.24 -14.82 12.19
C LEU A 4 -6.06 -16.06 11.81
N LEU A 5 -6.97 -15.93 10.83
CA LEU A 5 -7.80 -17.04 10.36
C LEU A 5 -6.99 -17.95 9.42
N ASP A 6 -6.17 -17.36 8.55
CA ASP A 6 -5.29 -18.11 7.65
C ASP A 6 -4.26 -18.93 8.46
N ASP A 7 -3.67 -18.35 9.50
CA ASP A 7 -2.73 -19.05 10.39
C ASP A 7 -3.37 -20.25 11.13
N ILE A 8 -4.64 -20.13 11.52
CA ILE A 8 -5.40 -21.20 12.20
C ILE A 8 -5.73 -22.34 11.22
N VAL A 9 -6.20 -22.00 10.02
CA VAL A 9 -6.51 -23.00 8.97
C VAL A 9 -5.24 -23.75 8.57
N GLN A 10 -4.13 -23.03 8.36
CA GLN A 10 -2.85 -23.61 7.99
C GLN A 10 -2.31 -24.55 9.09
N SER A 11 -2.50 -24.22 10.36
CA SER A 11 -2.11 -25.05 11.51
C SER A 11 -2.89 -26.37 11.59
N ILE A 12 -4.21 -26.33 11.29
CA ILE A 12 -5.07 -27.53 11.28
C ILE A 12 -4.68 -28.46 10.11
N GLU A 13 -4.41 -27.90 8.94
CA GLU A 13 -4.04 -28.68 7.74
C GLU A 13 -2.65 -29.32 7.85
N LEU A 14 -1.70 -28.65 8.53
CA LEU A 14 -0.38 -29.20 8.89
C LEU A 14 -0.50 -30.40 9.86
N TRP A 15 -1.37 -30.29 10.87
CA TRP A 15 -1.63 -31.36 11.83
C TRP A 15 -2.24 -32.60 11.15
N LEU A 16 -3.11 -32.39 10.16
CA LEU A 16 -3.73 -33.45 9.36
C LEU A 16 -2.79 -34.07 8.31
N LYS A 17 -1.52 -33.63 8.21
CA LYS A 17 -0.53 -34.08 7.20
C LYS A 17 -1.03 -34.02 5.75
N LEU A 18 -2.00 -33.16 5.48
CA LEU A 18 -2.69 -33.07 4.19
C LEU A 18 -1.96 -32.16 3.19
N ILE A 19 -0.96 -31.39 3.64
CA ILE A 19 -0.22 -30.43 2.78
C ILE A 19 1.27 -30.78 2.76
N ARG A 20 1.87 -30.71 1.57
CA ARG A 20 3.32 -30.58 1.38
C ARG A 20 3.85 -29.48 2.30
N LYS A 21 5.06 -29.64 2.84
CA LYS A 21 5.71 -28.64 3.72
C LYS A 21 5.42 -27.21 3.21
N PRO A 22 5.01 -26.26 4.08
CA PRO A 22 4.75 -24.90 3.66
C PRO A 22 5.96 -24.42 2.88
N GLN A 23 5.80 -24.23 1.57
CA GLN A 23 6.86 -23.66 0.77
C GLN A 23 6.98 -22.20 1.17
N PRO A 24 8.20 -21.69 1.34
CA PRO A 24 8.38 -20.28 1.64
C PRO A 24 7.70 -19.45 0.55
N TYR A 25 7.02 -18.38 0.95
CA TYR A 25 6.30 -17.48 0.04
C TYR A 25 7.20 -16.87 -1.05
N VAL A 26 8.52 -16.84 -0.80
CA VAL A 26 9.58 -16.37 -1.70
C VAL A 26 10.73 -17.39 -1.66
N ASP A 27 11.36 -17.67 -2.80
CA ASP A 27 12.54 -18.53 -2.85
C ASP A 27 13.70 -17.90 -2.04
N PRO A 28 14.23 -18.62 -1.02
CA PRO A 28 15.31 -18.09 -0.18
C PRO A 28 16.66 -17.91 -0.90
N ASN A 29 16.79 -18.41 -2.14
CA ASN A 29 17.99 -18.23 -2.96
C ASN A 29 17.96 -16.93 -3.78
N LEU A 30 16.86 -16.18 -3.77
CA LEU A 30 16.76 -14.90 -4.45
C LEU A 30 17.52 -13.81 -3.70
N ASP A 31 18.20 -12.94 -4.44
CA ASP A 31 18.85 -11.75 -3.88
C ASP A 31 17.79 -10.74 -3.41
N PRO A 32 17.96 -10.11 -2.24
CA PRO A 32 17.03 -9.10 -1.76
C PRO A 32 17.10 -7.84 -2.63
N VAL A 33 15.94 -7.38 -3.10
CA VAL A 33 15.80 -6.17 -3.92
C VAL A 33 14.95 -5.14 -3.19
N LEU A 34 15.38 -3.87 -3.24
CA LEU A 34 14.59 -2.72 -2.79
C LEU A 34 14.04 -1.96 -4.00
N LEU A 35 12.72 -1.91 -4.13
CA LEU A 35 12.05 -1.11 -5.14
C LEU A 35 11.73 0.28 -4.60
N VAL A 36 12.18 1.31 -5.32
CA VAL A 36 11.94 2.72 -4.96
C VAL A 36 11.11 3.37 -6.07
N PRO A 37 9.87 3.81 -5.78
CA PRO A 37 9.01 4.43 -6.78
C PRO A 37 9.45 5.85 -7.12
N GLY A 38 9.10 6.29 -8.33
CA GLY A 38 9.23 7.68 -8.75
C GLY A 38 8.14 8.58 -8.17
N ILE A 39 8.13 9.85 -8.63
CA ILE A 39 7.09 10.82 -8.25
C ILE A 39 5.72 10.25 -8.60
N ALA A 40 4.80 10.33 -7.64
CA ALA A 40 3.43 9.85 -7.75
C ALA A 40 3.26 8.32 -7.95
N GLY A 41 4.36 7.55 -7.86
CA GLY A 41 4.38 6.09 -8.03
C GLY A 41 4.01 5.28 -6.79
N SER A 42 3.24 5.85 -5.85
CA SER A 42 2.81 5.14 -4.64
C SER A 42 1.42 5.56 -4.20
N ILE A 43 0.67 4.65 -3.61
CA ILE A 43 -0.59 4.94 -2.91
C ILE A 43 -0.31 5.84 -1.69
N LEU A 44 -1.16 6.84 -1.48
CA LEU A 44 -1.20 7.69 -0.29
C LEU A 44 -2.57 7.60 0.40
N LYS A 45 -2.53 7.57 1.72
CA LYS A 45 -3.71 7.62 2.59
C LYS A 45 -3.68 8.87 3.46
N ALA A 46 -4.85 9.45 3.67
CA ALA A 46 -5.11 10.41 4.73
C ALA A 46 -5.55 9.66 5.99
N VAL A 47 -4.94 9.98 7.12
CA VAL A 47 -5.24 9.40 8.44
C VAL A 47 -5.66 10.53 9.37
N ASP A 48 -6.86 10.41 9.96
CA ASP A 48 -7.32 11.34 10.98
C ASP A 48 -6.64 11.02 12.32
N ASN A 49 -5.82 11.96 12.80
CA ASN A 49 -5.02 11.81 14.03
C ASN A 49 -5.89 11.91 15.30
N GLU A 50 -7.08 12.54 15.24
CA GLU A 50 -7.97 12.66 16.40
C GLU A 50 -8.76 11.37 16.63
N ASN A 51 -9.16 10.69 15.55
CA ASN A 51 -10.00 9.49 15.62
C ASN A 51 -9.24 8.17 15.38
N GLY A 52 -7.96 8.22 15.00
CA GLY A 52 -7.00 7.11 14.95
C GLY A 52 -7.33 5.93 14.04
N LEU A 53 -8.54 5.84 13.49
CA LEU A 53 -9.10 4.64 12.84
C LEU A 53 -9.66 4.89 11.44
N LYS A 54 -9.83 6.16 11.03
CA LYS A 54 -10.38 6.48 9.71
C LYS A 54 -9.26 6.77 8.73
N GLU A 55 -8.86 5.73 8.01
CA GLU A 55 -7.99 5.86 6.84
C GLU A 55 -8.82 6.08 5.58
N GLU A 56 -8.37 6.99 4.72
CA GLU A 56 -8.95 7.18 3.40
C GLU A 56 -7.84 7.23 2.34
N ARG A 57 -7.95 6.44 1.26
CA ARG A 57 -7.05 6.56 0.10
C ARG A 57 -7.28 7.90 -0.59
N VAL A 58 -6.24 8.70 -0.72
CA VAL A 58 -6.30 10.01 -1.39
C VAL A 58 -5.58 10.00 -2.73
N TRP A 59 -4.64 9.07 -2.94
CA TRP A 59 -3.93 8.86 -4.20
C TRP A 59 -3.50 7.38 -4.33
N VAL A 60 -3.43 6.76 -5.51
CA VAL A 60 -4.14 7.15 -6.73
C VAL A 60 -5.61 6.74 -6.59
N ARG A 61 -6.51 7.53 -7.17
CA ARG A 61 -7.93 7.22 -7.27
C ARG A 61 -8.52 7.90 -8.50
N ILE A 62 -9.36 7.21 -9.25
CA ILE A 62 -10.10 7.79 -10.39
C ILE A 62 -11.32 8.56 -9.89
N LEU A 63 -12.00 8.04 -8.87
CA LEU A 63 -13.23 8.64 -8.36
C LEU A 63 -12.93 9.72 -7.32
N ALA A 64 -13.52 10.91 -7.52
CA ALA A 64 -13.43 12.07 -6.63
C ALA A 64 -11.98 12.56 -6.36
N ALA A 65 -11.06 12.31 -7.29
CA ALA A 65 -9.65 12.66 -7.15
C ALA A 65 -9.43 14.14 -6.80
N ASP A 66 -9.95 15.07 -7.62
CA ASP A 66 -9.76 16.52 -7.43
C ASP A 66 -10.27 17.00 -6.07
N TYR A 67 -11.47 16.58 -5.67
CA TYR A 67 -12.04 16.94 -4.36
C TYR A 67 -11.15 16.46 -3.20
N LYS A 68 -10.68 15.21 -3.25
CA LYS A 68 -9.85 14.63 -2.19
C LYS A 68 -8.46 15.23 -2.17
N PHE A 69 -7.89 15.53 -3.32
CA PHE A 69 -6.62 16.24 -3.44
C PHE A 69 -6.67 17.61 -2.77
N ARG A 70 -7.66 18.43 -3.12
CA ARG A 70 -7.80 19.79 -2.57
C ARG A 70 -8.06 19.79 -1.08
N THR A 71 -8.85 18.84 -0.59
CA THR A 71 -9.26 18.81 0.82
C THR A 71 -8.26 18.12 1.73
N LYS A 72 -7.40 17.23 1.22
CA LYS A 72 -6.52 16.40 2.07
C LYS A 72 -5.03 16.48 1.75
N LEU A 73 -4.61 16.76 0.51
CA LEU A 73 -3.19 16.73 0.11
C LEU A 73 -2.55 18.12 0.00
N TRP A 74 -3.35 19.19 -0.07
CA TRP A 74 -2.81 20.53 -0.14
C TRP A 74 -2.02 20.88 1.11
N SER A 75 -0.85 21.47 0.87
CA SER A 75 0.08 21.88 1.91
C SER A 75 0.56 23.30 1.60
N ARG A 76 0.89 24.06 2.65
CA ARG A 76 1.57 25.35 2.52
C ARG A 76 3.05 25.18 2.85
N PHE A 77 3.89 25.97 2.20
CA PHE A 77 5.28 26.10 2.57
C PHE A 77 5.43 27.15 3.68
N ASP A 78 6.12 26.80 4.77
CA ASP A 78 6.51 27.75 5.80
C ASP A 78 7.99 28.17 5.60
N PRO A 79 8.26 29.42 5.17
CA PRO A 79 9.62 29.88 4.90
C PRO A 79 10.45 30.07 6.17
N SER A 80 9.83 30.22 7.35
CA SER A 80 10.56 30.39 8.61
C SER A 80 11.17 29.07 9.11
N THR A 81 10.51 27.94 8.83
CA THR A 81 10.99 26.60 9.21
C THR A 81 11.59 25.83 8.04
N GLY A 82 11.34 26.26 6.80
CA GLY A 82 11.72 25.57 5.58
C GLY A 82 10.92 24.28 5.33
N ARG A 83 9.79 24.09 6.02
CA ARG A 83 8.97 22.87 5.94
C ARG A 83 7.69 23.09 5.17
N THR A 84 7.20 22.01 4.58
CA THR A 84 5.86 21.92 4.02
C THR A 84 4.90 21.40 5.09
N GLU A 85 3.83 22.15 5.35
CA GLU A 85 2.82 21.86 6.36
C GLU A 85 1.49 21.55 5.70
N SER A 86 0.84 20.46 6.12
CA SER A 86 -0.54 20.16 5.69
C SER A 86 -1.47 21.32 6.05
N LEU A 87 -2.41 21.66 5.16
CA LEU A 87 -3.46 22.64 5.45
C LEU A 87 -4.43 22.13 6.52
N ASP A 88 -4.65 20.82 6.58
CA ASP A 88 -5.44 20.16 7.63
C ASP A 88 -4.50 19.60 8.70
N ARG A 89 -4.44 20.27 9.86
CA ARG A 89 -3.58 19.88 11.00
C ARG A 89 -4.03 18.60 11.69
N LYS A 90 -5.28 18.16 11.47
CA LYS A 90 -5.84 16.95 12.09
C LYS A 90 -5.54 15.70 11.28
N THR A 91 -5.18 15.88 10.01
CA THR A 91 -4.89 14.77 9.10
C THR A 91 -3.39 14.64 8.88
N SER A 92 -2.87 13.41 8.92
CA SER A 92 -1.53 13.07 8.41
C SER A 92 -1.64 12.27 7.11
N ILE A 93 -0.62 12.39 6.24
CA ILE A 93 -0.53 11.61 5.00
C ILE A 93 0.48 10.49 5.20
N THR A 94 0.07 9.27 4.88
CA THR A 94 0.87 8.05 5.06
C THR A 94 0.91 7.22 3.79
N VAL A 95 1.98 6.42 3.66
CA VAL A 95 2.12 5.41 2.62
C VAL A 95 1.79 4.05 3.25
N PRO A 96 0.93 3.21 2.63
CA PRO A 96 0.68 1.85 3.11
C PRO A 96 1.98 1.05 3.27
N GLN A 97 2.11 0.31 4.38
CA GLN A 97 3.32 -0.44 4.73
C GLN A 97 3.16 -1.96 4.60
N ASP A 98 1.94 -2.43 4.29
CA ASP A 98 1.68 -3.84 4.10
C ASP A 98 2.45 -4.41 2.90
N ARG A 99 2.72 -5.73 2.96
CA ARG A 99 3.64 -6.43 2.05
C ARG A 99 5.01 -5.73 1.95
N TYR A 100 5.55 -5.27 3.08
CA TYR A 100 6.83 -4.56 3.15
C TYR A 100 6.88 -3.32 2.22
N GLY A 101 5.75 -2.62 2.09
CA GLY A 101 5.60 -1.44 1.22
C GLY A 101 5.28 -1.77 -0.25
N LEU A 102 5.35 -3.04 -0.67
CA LEU A 102 5.05 -3.43 -2.06
C LEU A 102 3.61 -3.11 -2.44
N HIS A 103 2.65 -3.21 -1.51
CA HIS A 103 1.26 -2.88 -1.81
C HIS A 103 1.09 -1.45 -2.34
N ALA A 104 1.84 -0.50 -1.78
CA ALA A 104 1.73 0.90 -2.18
C ALA A 104 2.17 1.14 -3.63
N ILE A 105 3.00 0.28 -4.20
CA ILE A 105 3.64 0.49 -5.51
C ILE A 105 3.24 -0.56 -6.56
N ASP A 106 2.46 -1.56 -6.18
CA ASP A 106 2.03 -2.69 -7.03
C ASP A 106 1.01 -2.24 -8.10
N VAL A 107 -0.22 -1.93 -7.65
CA VAL A 107 -1.33 -1.42 -8.47
C VAL A 107 -1.79 -0.09 -7.87
N LEU A 108 -1.68 1.01 -8.60
CA LEU A 108 -1.86 2.35 -8.03
C LEU A 108 -3.31 2.69 -7.70
N ASP A 109 -4.28 2.25 -8.51
CA ASP A 109 -5.71 2.37 -8.19
C ASP A 109 -6.39 0.99 -8.13
N PRO A 110 -6.43 0.35 -6.95
CA PRO A 110 -7.02 -0.98 -6.81
C PRO A 110 -8.54 -1.02 -7.00
N ASP A 111 -9.23 0.13 -6.97
CA ASP A 111 -10.68 0.19 -7.19
C ASP A 111 -11.04 0.16 -8.69
N LEU A 112 -10.06 0.34 -9.59
CA LEU A 112 -10.26 0.19 -11.02
C LEU A 112 -10.24 -1.30 -11.39
N ILE A 113 -11.41 -1.93 -11.36
CA ILE A 113 -11.55 -3.36 -11.66
C ILE A 113 -11.48 -3.63 -13.18
N ILE A 114 -12.08 -2.76 -14.00
CA ILE A 114 -12.10 -2.90 -15.47
C ILE A 114 -10.91 -2.16 -16.05
N GLY A 115 -10.07 -2.82 -16.84
CA GLY A 115 -8.84 -2.23 -17.38
C GLY A 115 -7.77 -1.97 -16.32
N ARG A 116 -7.74 -2.80 -15.27
CA ARG A 116 -6.84 -2.65 -14.12
C ARG A 116 -5.35 -2.64 -14.50
N ASP A 117 -5.01 -3.31 -15.59
CA ASP A 117 -3.67 -3.32 -16.19
C ASP A 117 -3.15 -1.91 -16.50
N CYS A 118 -4.03 -0.95 -16.82
CA CYS A 118 -3.61 0.42 -17.09
C CYS A 118 -3.12 1.19 -15.84
N VAL A 119 -3.34 0.65 -14.64
CA VAL A 119 -2.86 1.21 -13.36
C VAL A 119 -1.87 0.30 -12.65
N TYR A 120 -1.34 -0.70 -13.35
CA TYR A 120 -0.18 -1.46 -12.89
C TYR A 120 1.04 -0.56 -12.92
N TYR A 121 1.77 -0.52 -11.79
CA TYR A 121 2.99 0.26 -11.70
C TYR A 121 4.21 -0.65 -11.57
N PHE A 122 4.42 -1.29 -10.42
CA PHE A 122 5.45 -2.33 -10.27
C PHE A 122 4.90 -3.76 -10.37
N HIS A 123 3.59 -3.94 -10.60
CA HIS A 123 2.94 -5.26 -10.60
C HIS A 123 3.75 -6.33 -11.34
N ASP A 124 4.03 -6.11 -12.62
CA ASP A 124 4.70 -7.11 -13.46
C ASP A 124 6.14 -7.37 -13.00
N MET A 125 6.84 -6.33 -12.52
CA MET A 125 8.20 -6.47 -11.98
C MET A 125 8.21 -7.30 -10.69
N ILE A 126 7.25 -7.03 -9.78
CA ILE A 126 7.11 -7.79 -8.54
C ILE A 126 6.80 -9.25 -8.86
N VAL A 127 5.87 -9.50 -9.78
CA VAL A 127 5.51 -10.87 -10.21
C VAL A 127 6.69 -11.60 -10.84
N GLU A 128 7.53 -10.91 -11.61
CA GLU A 128 8.71 -11.52 -12.23
C GLU A 128 9.82 -11.80 -11.21
N MET A 129 10.06 -10.89 -10.26
CA MET A 129 11.15 -11.01 -9.29
C MET A 129 10.89 -12.04 -8.18
N ILE A 130 9.65 -12.54 -8.04
CA ILE A 130 9.30 -13.58 -7.04
C ILE A 130 9.22 -14.99 -7.65
N LYS A 131 9.48 -15.14 -8.95
CA LYS A 131 9.60 -16.44 -9.62
C LYS A 131 10.97 -17.05 -9.36
#